data_AF-A0A3B0QWX5-F1
#
_entry.id   AF-A0A3B0QWX5-F1
#
_cell.length_a   1.000
_cell.length_b   1.000
_cell.length_c   1.000
_cell.angle_alpha   90.00
_cell.angle_beta   90.00
_cell.angle_gamma   90.00
#
_symmetry.space_group_name_H-M   'P 1'
#
loop_
_entity.id
_entity.type
_entity.pdbx_description
1 polymer ?
#
loop_
_entity_poly.entity_id
_entity_poly.type
_entity_poly.pdbx_seq_one_letter_code
_entity_poly.pdbx_strand_id
1 'polypeptide(L)' 'PQGLGTGGLFTNNISAPLMVQDGKLHYKLNAKTHWDKTFFESLNI' A
#
# COMPACT_ATOMS: atom_id res chain seq x y z
N PRO A 1 -12.88 -5.83 14.77
CA PRO A 1 -11.64 -5.05 14.57
C PRO A 1 -11.03 -5.38 13.20
N GLN A 2 -10.64 -4.37 12.40
CA GLN A 2 -9.99 -4.60 11.11
C GLN A 2 -8.49 -4.91 11.33
N GLY A 3 -7.96 -5.94 10.67
CA GLY A 3 -6.56 -6.39 10.81
C GLY A 3 -5.58 -5.59 9.94
N LEU A 4 -5.44 -4.28 10.19
CA LEU A 4 -4.76 -3.34 9.28
C LEU A 4 -3.22 -3.39 9.29
N GLY A 5 -2.59 -4.10 10.25
CA GLY A 5 -1.14 -4.05 10.48
C GLY A 5 -0.30 -5.10 9.74
N THR A 6 -0.90 -5.98 8.92
CA THR A 6 -0.19 -7.13 8.31
C THR A 6 0.75 -6.75 7.17
N GLY A 7 0.58 -5.56 6.59
CA GLY A 7 1.47 -5.06 5.53
C GLY A 7 2.93 -4.94 5.97
N GLY A 8 3.23 -4.81 7.26
CA GLY A 8 4.62 -4.77 7.75
C GLY A 8 5.33 -6.13 7.80
N LEU A 9 4.63 -7.24 7.55
CA LEU A 9 5.17 -8.60 7.70
C LEU A 9 5.95 -9.10 6.48
N PHE A 10 5.85 -8.41 5.36
CA PHE A 10 6.47 -8.78 4.10
C PHE A 10 7.49 -7.72 3.68
N THR A 11 8.56 -8.15 3.00
CA THR A 11 9.59 -7.24 2.47
C THR A 11 9.35 -6.86 1.01
N ASN A 12 8.43 -7.54 0.33
CA ASN A 12 8.10 -7.38 -1.08
C ASN A 12 6.68 -6.83 -1.31
N ASN A 13 6.20 -5.95 -0.43
CA ASN A 13 4.91 -5.30 -0.64
C ASN A 13 4.94 -4.37 -1.84
N ILE A 14 3.82 -4.30 -2.56
CA ILE A 14 3.59 -3.28 -3.58
C ILE A 14 3.58 -1.92 -2.88
N SER A 15 4.41 -0.99 -3.36
CA SER A 15 4.40 0.40 -2.88
C SER A 15 3.01 0.99 -3.06
N ALA A 16 2.47 1.60 -2.01
CA ALA A 16 1.10 2.11 -1.99
C ALA A 16 0.98 3.43 -1.18
N PRO A 17 0.04 4.32 -1.56
CA PRO A 17 -0.29 5.56 -0.83
C PRO A 17 -1.14 5.31 0.43
N LEU A 18 -0.98 4.17 1.10
CA LEU A 18 -1.79 3.76 2.26
C LEU A 18 -0.99 3.84 3.54
N MET A 19 -1.62 4.27 4.63
CA MET A 19 -1.00 4.34 5.95
C MET A 19 -2.01 4.03 7.05
N VAL A 20 -1.58 3.29 8.07
CA VAL A 20 -2.34 3.15 9.31
C VAL A 20 -1.93 4.27 10.26
N GLN A 21 -2.88 5.08 10.68
CA GLN A 21 -2.69 6.14 11.67
C GLN A 21 -3.87 6.10 12.65
N ASP A 22 -3.57 6.11 13.95
CA ASP A 22 -4.56 6.04 15.03
C ASP A 22 -5.55 4.87 14.90
N GLY A 23 -5.02 3.70 14.49
CA GLY A 23 -5.80 2.47 14.32
C GLY A 23 -6.75 2.46 13.12
N LYS A 24 -6.66 3.46 12.23
CA LYS A 24 -7.49 3.58 11.03
C LYS A 24 -6.62 3.58 9.78
N LEU A 25 -7.19 3.10 8.67
CA LEU A 25 -6.56 3.16 7.36
C LEU A 25 -6.80 4.52 6.73
N HIS A 26 -5.74 5.17 6.26
CA HIS A 26 -5.77 6.47 5.59
C HIS A 26 -5.11 6.37 4.21
N TYR A 27 -5.60 7.21 3.30
CA TYR A 27 -4.98 7.41 2.00
C TYR A 27 -4.20 8.74 2.00
N LYS A 28 -2.93 8.71 1.60
CA LYS A 28 -2.09 9.90 1.54
C LYS A 28 -2.28 10.66 0.21
N LEU A 29 -3.26 11.58 0.19
CA LEU A 29 -3.63 12.38 -0.98
C LEU A 29 -2.46 13.18 -1.61
N ASN A 30 -1.51 13.65 -0.80
CA ASN A 30 -0.39 14.50 -1.25
C ASN A 30 0.97 13.77 -1.24
N ALA A 31 0.99 12.43 -1.18
CA ALA A 31 2.23 11.68 -1.14
C ALA A 31 2.84 11.55 -2.54
N LYS A 32 4.17 11.63 -2.61
CA LYS A 32 4.95 11.19 -3.79
C LYS A 32 4.79 9.69 -4.06
N THR A 33 4.39 8.93 -3.05
CA THR A 33 4.17 7.49 -3.11
C THR A 33 2.85 7.19 -3.82
N HIS A 34 2.92 6.46 -4.92
CA HIS A 34 1.76 5.99 -5.69
C HIS A 34 1.74 4.46 -5.69
N TRP A 35 0.64 3.89 -6.17
CA TRP A 35 0.62 2.47 -6.50
C TRP A 35 1.66 2.18 -7.57
N ASP A 36 2.56 1.24 -7.29
CA ASP A 36 3.49 0.74 -8.30
C ASP A 36 2.73 -0.13 -9.31
N LYS A 37 2.48 0.43 -10.49
CA LYS A 37 1.74 -0.23 -11.57
C LYS A 37 2.61 -1.16 -12.40
N THR A 38 3.94 -1.04 -12.29
CA THR A 38 4.88 -1.81 -13.14
C THR A 38 4.72 -3.31 -12.92
N PHE A 39 4.41 -3.72 -11.69
CA PHE A 39 4.08 -5.10 -11.36
C PHE A 39 2.93 -5.64 -12.24
N PHE A 40 1.86 -4.88 -12.43
CA PHE A 40 0.71 -5.31 -13.22
C PHE A 40 0.96 -5.23 -14.73
N GLU A 41 1.67 -4.20 -15.17
CA GLU A 41 2.05 -4.05 -16.59
C GLU A 41 2.93 -5.22 -17.06
N SER A 42 3.80 -5.74 -16.19
CA SER A 42 4.62 -6.93 -16.48
C SER A 42 3.84 -8.23 -16.59
N LEU A 43 2.60 -8.27 -16.09
CA LEU A 43 1.75 -9.47 -16.14
C LEU A 43 0.98 -9.59 -17.46
N ASN A 44 1.04 -8.57 -18.34
CA ASN A 44 0.39 -8.56 -19.65
C ASN A 44 -1.12 -8.91 -19.58
N ILE A 45 -1.78 -8.41 -18.53
CA ILE A 45 -3.22 -8.50 -18.27
C ILE A 45 -3.88 -7.17 -18.66
#